data_AF-A0A3B4XSR3-F1
#
_entry.id   AF-A0A3B4XSR3-F1
#
_cell.length_a   1.000
_cell.length_b   1.000
_cell.length_c   1.000
_cell.angle_alpha   90.00
_cell.angle_beta   90.00
_cell.angle_gamma   90.00
#
_symmetry.space_group_name_H-M   'P 1'
#
loop_
_entity.id
_entity.type
_entity.pdbx_description
1 polymer ?
#
loop_
_entity_poly.entity_id
_entity_poly.type
_entity_poly.pdbx_seq_one_letter_code
_entity_poly.pdbx_strand_id
1 'polypeptide(L)'
;MSLSAVHGTLTSLKSCQADIGTGMDIVTDVAMDLAESAENLEELDEDIAVTLSQVNFTCPLTQVEMVNPVKNKKCNHHYDEGAILGLIKTRQSQKKKCRCPVVGCGNADVRESDLIPDQMLRRKIQSQKRNNNRT
;
A
#
# COMPACT_ATOMS: atom_id res chain seq x y z
N MET A 1 29.90 28.87 46.59
CA MET A 1 30.46 28.47 45.28
C MET A 1 30.14 26.99 45.05
N SER A 2 28.92 26.66 44.60
CA SER A 2 28.48 25.27 44.44
C SER A 2 28.63 24.81 42.98
N LEU A 3 29.83 24.35 42.63
CA LEU A 3 30.14 23.72 41.33
C LEU A 3 29.56 22.29 41.22
N SER A 4 29.11 21.71 42.34
CA SER A 4 28.55 20.35 42.42
C SER A 4 27.20 20.22 41.71
N ALA A 5 26.36 21.25 41.74
CA ALA A 5 25.05 21.25 41.08
C ALA A 5 25.19 21.18 39.54
N VAL A 6 26.21 21.84 38.98
CA VAL A 6 26.48 21.86 37.54
C VAL A 6 27.08 20.54 37.04
N HIS A 7 27.82 19.83 37.92
CA HIS A 7 28.39 18.53 37.59
C HIS A 7 27.32 17.42 37.54
N GLY A 8 26.30 17.50 38.40
CA GLY A 8 25.18 16.54 38.42
C GLY A 8 24.30 16.62 37.16
N THR A 9 24.01 17.83 36.68
CA THR A 9 23.24 18.02 35.44
C THR A 9 24.05 17.63 34.20
N LEU A 10 25.36 17.91 34.19
CA LEU A 10 26.26 17.48 33.12
C LEU A 10 26.39 15.95 33.04
N THR A 11 26.43 15.27 34.18
CA THR A 11 26.50 13.80 34.24
C THR A 11 25.21 13.17 33.74
N SER A 12 24.05 13.75 34.09
CA SER A 12 22.75 13.31 33.59
C SER A 12 22.65 13.45 32.07
N LEU A 13 23.05 14.60 31.51
CA LEU A 13 23.06 14.84 30.04
C LEU A 13 23.99 13.87 29.28
N LYS A 14 25.15 13.53 29.86
CA LYS A 14 26.07 12.54 29.28
C LYS A 14 25.49 11.12 29.26
N SER A 15 24.74 10.75 30.29
CA SER A 15 24.00 9.47 30.30
C SER A 15 22.95 9.45 29.20
N CYS A 16 22.14 10.51 29.08
CA CYS A 16 21.12 10.63 28.03
C CYS A 16 21.71 10.57 26.62
N GLN A 17 22.93 11.09 26.41
CA GLN A 17 23.61 11.04 25.12
C GLN A 17 24.05 9.62 24.73
N ALA A 18 24.43 8.78 25.69
CA ALA A 18 24.76 7.37 25.46
C ALA A 18 23.51 6.53 25.15
N ASP A 19 22.39 6.83 25.80
CA ASP A 19 21.11 6.15 25.57
C ASP A 19 20.54 6.43 24.16
N ILE A 20 20.78 7.63 23.61
CA ILE A 20 20.38 7.98 22.23
C ILE A 20 21.24 7.26 21.18
N GLY A 21 22.54 7.10 21.42
CA GLY A 21 23.46 6.41 20.50
C GLY A 21 23.05 4.95 20.28
N THR A 22 22.78 4.24 21.38
CA THR A 22 22.36 2.83 21.33
C THR A 22 21.00 2.63 20.61
N GLY A 23 20.10 3.61 20.71
CA GLY A 23 18.82 3.57 20.01
C GLY A 23 18.93 3.79 18.50
N MET A 24 19.90 4.60 18.04
CA MET A 24 20.14 4.84 16.62
C MET A 24 20.80 3.64 15.92
N ASP A 25 21.63 2.87 16.63
CA ASP A 25 22.24 1.65 16.07
C ASP A 25 21.17 0.60 15.74
N ILE A 26 20.20 0.38 16.64
CA ILE A 26 19.09 -0.56 16.42
C ILE A 26 18.22 -0.16 15.22
N VAL A 27 17.96 1.15 15.04
CA VAL A 27 17.18 1.65 13.90
C VAL A 27 17.96 1.48 12.59
N THR A 28 19.28 1.62 12.63
CA THR A 28 20.15 1.45 11.45
C THR A 28 20.23 -0.02 11.06
N ASP A 29 20.38 -0.93 12.02
CA ASP A 29 20.38 -2.38 11.78
C ASP A 29 19.04 -2.84 11.16
N VAL A 30 17.91 -2.41 11.73
CA VAL A 30 16.58 -2.72 11.17
C VAL A 30 16.39 -2.11 9.78
N ALA A 31 16.93 -0.91 9.52
CA ALA A 31 16.85 -0.30 8.19
C ALA A 31 17.70 -1.03 7.15
N MET A 32 18.84 -1.60 7.54
CA MET A 32 19.68 -2.44 6.69
C MET A 32 19.00 -3.79 6.41
N ASP A 33 18.40 -4.45 7.41
CA ASP A 33 17.61 -5.68 7.23
C ASP A 33 16.41 -5.48 6.28
N LEU A 34 15.74 -4.32 6.36
CA LEU A 34 14.66 -3.95 5.44
C LEU A 34 15.16 -3.63 4.02
N ALA A 35 16.38 -3.12 3.87
CA ALA A 35 16.98 -2.87 2.56
C ALA A 35 17.38 -4.19 1.89
N GLU A 36 18.00 -5.12 2.63
CA GLU A 36 18.38 -6.45 2.12
C GLU A 36 17.16 -7.32 1.75
N SER A 37 16.05 -7.19 2.48
CA SER A 37 14.78 -7.86 2.14
C SER A 37 14.10 -7.30 0.89
N ALA A 38 14.47 -6.11 0.43
CA ALA A 38 13.96 -5.52 -0.82
C ALA A 38 14.79 -5.93 -2.05
N GLU A 39 16.05 -6.32 -1.84
CA GLU A 39 16.98 -6.72 -2.91
C GLU A 39 17.01 -8.25 -3.13
N ASN A 40 16.58 -9.05 -2.14
CA ASN A 40 16.53 -10.52 -2.27
C ASN A 40 15.33 -11.07 -3.08
N LEU A 41 14.73 -10.27 -3.97
CA LEU A 41 13.78 -10.77 -4.99
C LEU A 41 14.42 -10.87 -6.38
N GLU A 42 15.65 -10.38 -6.56
CA GLU A 42 16.32 -10.37 -7.87
C GLU A 42 17.26 -11.57 -8.11
N GLU A 43 17.34 -12.53 -7.18
CA GLU A 43 18.13 -13.76 -7.35
C GLU A 43 17.34 -15.00 -6.91
N LEU A 44 16.19 -15.25 -7.54
CA LEU A 44 15.60 -16.58 -7.55
C LEU A 44 15.79 -17.21 -8.92
N ASP A 45 16.79 -18.08 -8.94
CA ASP A 45 17.26 -18.96 -10.00
C ASP A 45 16.15 -19.51 -10.91
N GLU A 46 16.52 -19.66 -12.18
CA GLU A 46 15.79 -20.30 -13.26
C GLU A 46 15.40 -21.74 -12.89
N ASP A 47 14.19 -21.96 -12.35
CA ASP A 47 13.37 -23.20 -12.43
C ASP A 47 12.25 -23.30 -11.38
N ILE A 48 11.92 -22.22 -10.66
CA ILE A 48 10.61 -22.12 -10.01
C ILE A 48 9.66 -21.46 -11.01
N ALA A 49 8.70 -22.22 -11.54
CA ALA A 49 7.55 -21.65 -12.21
C ALA A 49 6.72 -20.85 -11.19
N VAL A 50 7.17 -19.64 -10.86
CA VAL A 50 6.40 -18.67 -10.10
C VAL A 50 5.24 -18.31 -11.01
N THR A 51 4.10 -18.98 -10.85
CA THR A 51 2.84 -18.43 -11.31
C THR A 51 2.57 -17.21 -10.44
N LEU A 52 3.24 -16.09 -10.76
CA LEU A 52 2.88 -14.78 -10.26
C LEU A 52 1.39 -14.68 -10.52
N SER A 53 0.57 -14.70 -9.48
CA SER A 53 -0.84 -14.36 -9.62
C SER A 53 -0.84 -12.92 -10.13
N GLN A 54 -0.89 -12.74 -11.44
CA GLN A 54 -0.72 -11.44 -12.08
C GLN A 54 -1.87 -10.60 -11.58
N VAL A 55 -1.55 -9.61 -10.73
CA VAL A 55 -2.57 -8.77 -10.13
C VAL A 55 -3.11 -7.92 -11.28
N ASN A 56 -4.37 -8.13 -11.66
CA ASN A 56 -4.95 -7.40 -12.77
C ASN A 56 -5.10 -5.91 -12.37
N PHE A 57 -4.36 -5.05 -13.07
CA PHE A 57 -4.38 -3.60 -12.85
C PHE A 57 -5.46 -2.88 -13.66
N THR A 58 -6.11 -3.59 -14.58
CA THR A 58 -7.16 -3.06 -15.44
C THR A 58 -8.50 -3.03 -14.71
N CYS A 59 -9.15 -1.86 -14.74
CA CYS A 59 -10.47 -1.68 -14.19
C CYS A 59 -11.52 -2.44 -15.04
N PRO A 60 -12.36 -3.31 -14.46
CA PRO A 60 -13.36 -4.07 -15.21
C PRO A 60 -14.48 -3.18 -15.79
N LEU A 61 -14.58 -1.91 -15.36
CA LEU A 61 -15.54 -0.93 -15.86
C LEU A 61 -15.03 -0.14 -17.06
N THR A 62 -13.81 0.39 -16.95
CA THR A 62 -13.26 1.33 -17.92
C THR A 62 -12.29 0.67 -18.89
N GLN A 63 -11.87 -0.57 -18.61
CA GLN A 63 -10.89 -1.33 -19.40
C GLN A 63 -9.54 -0.62 -19.56
N VAL A 64 -9.26 0.34 -18.67
CA VAL A 64 -7.96 1.01 -18.55
C VAL A 64 -7.35 0.70 -17.19
N GLU A 65 -6.05 0.96 -17.05
CA GLU A 65 -5.35 0.81 -15.78
C GLU A 65 -5.96 1.71 -14.69
N MET A 66 -6.12 1.17 -13.49
CA MET A 66 -6.67 1.89 -12.34
C MET A 66 -5.71 2.99 -11.86
N VAL A 67 -6.23 4.19 -11.60
CA VAL A 67 -5.46 5.31 -11.04
C VAL A 67 -5.58 5.32 -9.52
N ASN A 68 -6.83 5.22 -9.03
CA ASN A 68 -7.15 5.16 -7.62
C ASN A 68 -7.91 3.86 -7.35
N PRO A 69 -7.20 2.72 -7.16
CA PRO A 69 -7.86 1.45 -6.95
C PRO A 69 -8.61 1.41 -5.61
N VAL A 70 -9.85 0.95 -5.63
CA VAL A 70 -10.67 0.63 -4.45
C VAL A 70 -11.10 -0.83 -4.50
N LYS A 71 -11.19 -1.47 -3.34
CA LYS A 71 -11.69 -2.83 -3.17
C LYS A 71 -13.09 -2.80 -2.54
N ASN A 72 -14.02 -3.56 -3.09
CA ASN A 72 -15.30 -3.78 -2.43
C ASN A 72 -15.18 -4.87 -1.36
N LYS A 73 -15.46 -4.55 -0.09
CA LYS A 73 -15.32 -5.48 1.05
C LYS A 73 -16.26 -6.70 1.02
N LYS A 74 -17.32 -6.69 0.20
CA LYS A 74 -18.27 -7.81 0.09
C LYS A 74 -17.85 -8.87 -0.93
N CYS A 75 -17.19 -8.46 -2.01
CA CYS A 75 -16.81 -9.37 -3.11
C CYS A 75 -15.33 -9.34 -3.48
N ASN A 76 -14.52 -8.52 -2.81
CA ASN A 76 -13.08 -8.37 -3.00
C ASN A 76 -12.63 -8.00 -4.42
N HIS A 77 -13.55 -7.53 -5.28
CA HIS A 77 -13.23 -7.01 -6.60
C HIS A 77 -12.74 -5.56 -6.52
N HIS A 78 -11.83 -5.22 -7.44
CA HIS A 78 -11.17 -3.93 -7.51
C HIS A 78 -11.69 -3.12 -8.69
N TYR A 79 -11.76 -1.80 -8.51
CA TYR A 79 -12.17 -0.83 -9.52
C TYR A 79 -11.34 0.44 -9.40
N ASP A 80 -11.34 1.25 -10.44
CA ASP A 80 -10.98 2.65 -10.29
C ASP A 80 -12.09 3.40 -9.52
N GLU A 81 -11.70 4.18 -8.52
CA GLU A 81 -12.59 4.93 -7.62
C GLU A 81 -13.53 5.86 -8.39
N GLY A 82 -13.00 6.66 -9.32
CA GLY A 82 -13.80 7.63 -10.07
C GLY A 82 -14.86 6.92 -10.92
N ALA A 83 -14.47 5.81 -11.55
CA ALA A 83 -15.36 5.00 -12.38
C ALA A 83 -16.50 4.37 -11.57
N ILE A 84 -16.19 3.71 -10.44
CA ILE A 84 -17.22 3.02 -9.66
C ILE A 84 -18.16 4.02 -8.96
N LEU A 85 -17.65 5.14 -8.43
CA LEU A 85 -18.48 6.18 -7.83
C LEU A 85 -19.41 6.83 -8.86
N GLY A 86 -18.91 7.06 -10.08
CA GLY A 86 -19.74 7.53 -11.20
C GLY A 86 -20.88 6.56 -11.51
N LEU A 87 -20.58 5.26 -11.62
CA LEU A 87 -21.59 4.23 -11.88
C LEU A 87 -22.64 4.16 -10.75
N ILE A 88 -22.22 4.19 -9.49
CA ILE A 88 -23.12 4.18 -8.33
C ILE A 88 -24.11 5.35 -8.42
N LYS A 89 -23.61 6.57 -8.67
CA LYS A 89 -24.44 7.78 -8.81
C LYS A 89 -25.44 7.66 -9.98
N THR A 90 -25.00 7.19 -11.14
CA THR A 90 -25.87 6.97 -12.31
C THR A 90 -26.98 5.95 -12.02
N ARG A 91 -26.69 4.88 -11.29
CA ARG A 91 -27.71 3.88 -10.94
C ARG A 91 -28.70 4.40 -9.90
N GLN A 92 -28.21 5.15 -8.92
CA GLN A 92 -29.05 5.80 -7.91
C GLN A 92 -30.04 6.79 -8.54
N SER A 93 -29.62 7.61 -9.51
CA SER A 93 -30.53 8.53 -10.22
C SER A 93 -31.62 7.80 -11.01
N GLN A 94 -31.32 6.59 -11.50
CA GLN A 94 -32.28 5.69 -12.14
C GLN A 94 -33.14 4.88 -11.16
N LYS A 95 -33.01 5.11 -9.85
CA LYS A 95 -33.65 4.32 -8.77
C LYS A 95 -33.32 2.83 -8.85
N LYS A 96 -32.12 2.48 -9.33
CA LYS A 96 -31.62 1.11 -9.46
C LYS A 96 -30.44 0.87 -8.53
N LYS A 97 -30.27 -0.39 -8.10
CA LYS A 97 -29.06 -0.81 -7.36
C LYS A 97 -27.88 -0.95 -8.32
N CYS A 98 -26.68 -0.57 -7.84
CA CYS A 98 -25.45 -0.79 -8.58
C CYS A 98 -24.99 -2.24 -8.41
N ARG A 99 -24.93 -2.99 -9.50
CA ARG A 99 -24.36 -4.35 -9.49
C ARG A 99 -22.84 -4.29 -9.63
N CYS A 100 -22.17 -5.30 -9.09
CA CYS A 100 -20.75 -5.50 -9.32
C CYS A 100 -20.48 -5.60 -10.83
N PRO A 101 -19.51 -4.83 -11.35
CA PRO A 101 -19.12 -4.86 -12.76
C PRO A 101 -18.45 -6.15 -13.23
N VAL A 102 -17.87 -6.93 -12.30
CA VAL A 102 -17.20 -8.18 -12.65
C VAL A 102 -18.23 -9.23 -13.05
N VAL A 103 -18.08 -9.77 -14.26
CA VAL A 103 -18.97 -10.79 -14.83
C VAL A 103 -19.02 -12.01 -13.91
N GLY A 104 -20.23 -12.52 -13.66
CA GLY A 104 -20.45 -13.67 -12.78
C GLY A 104 -20.44 -13.36 -11.27
N CYS A 105 -20.13 -12.12 -10.86
CA CYS A 105 -20.18 -11.76 -9.45
C CYS A 105 -21.63 -11.62 -8.95
N GLY A 106 -21.95 -12.27 -7.83
CA GLY A 106 -23.27 -12.22 -7.20
C GLY A 106 -23.60 -10.93 -6.45
N ASN A 107 -22.63 -10.02 -6.25
CA ASN A 107 -22.87 -8.79 -5.49
C ASN A 107 -23.70 -7.79 -6.31
N ALA A 108 -24.99 -7.67 -5.98
CA ALA A 108 -25.96 -6.86 -6.71
C ALA A 108 -26.23 -5.46 -6.12
N ASP A 109 -25.60 -5.11 -5.00
CA ASP A 109 -25.82 -3.85 -4.27
C ASP A 109 -24.49 -3.28 -3.76
N VAL A 110 -23.67 -2.82 -4.71
CA VAL A 110 -22.43 -2.09 -4.45
C VAL A 110 -22.75 -0.69 -3.98
N ARG A 111 -22.27 -0.33 -2.78
CA ARG A 111 -22.41 1.00 -2.19
C ARG A 111 -21.04 1.63 -1.94
N GLU A 112 -21.00 2.95 -1.87
CA GLU A 112 -19.79 3.70 -1.55
C GLU A 112 -19.18 3.28 -0.20
N SER A 113 -20.02 3.01 0.81
CA SER A 113 -19.60 2.52 2.12
C SER A 113 -18.99 1.10 2.12
N ASP A 114 -19.10 0.37 1.01
CA ASP A 114 -18.45 -0.93 0.84
C ASP A 114 -17.06 -0.83 0.18
N LEU A 115 -16.71 0.35 -0.35
CA LEU A 115 -15.45 0.59 -1.04
C LEU A 115 -14.37 1.02 -0.04
N ILE A 116 -13.23 0.36 -0.12
CA ILE A 116 -12.06 0.64 0.70
C ILE A 116 -10.90 0.93 -0.24
N PRO A 117 -10.18 2.05 -0.10
CA PRO A 117 -8.98 2.34 -0.89
C PRO A 117 -7.95 1.22 -0.78
N ASP A 118 -7.43 0.74 -1.91
CA ASP A 118 -6.39 -0.28 -1.94
C ASP A 118 -5.01 0.34 -2.17
N GLN A 119 -4.37 0.74 -1.07
CA GLN A 119 -3.05 1.36 -1.10
C GLN A 119 -1.97 0.39 -1.58
N MET A 120 -2.13 -0.92 -1.37
CA MET A 120 -1.17 -1.93 -1.82
C MET A 120 -1.23 -2.08 -3.34
N LEU A 121 -2.45 -2.19 -3.90
CA LEU A 121 -2.65 -2.25 -5.35
C LEU A 121 -2.16 -0.98 -6.02
N ARG A 122 -2.44 0.19 -5.42
CA ARG A 122 -1.97 1.48 -5.93
C ARG A 122 -0.44 1.54 -6.02
N ARG A 123 0.27 1.10 -4.98
CA ARG A 123 1.74 1.05 -4.97
C ARG A 123 2.28 0.10 -6.05
N LYS A 124 1.67 -1.08 -6.22
CA LYS A 124 2.04 -2.04 -7.28
C LYS A 124 1.90 -1.45 -8.68
N ILE A 125 0.78 -0.79 -8.97
CA ILE A 125 0.54 -0.10 -10.24
C ILE A 125 1.62 0.94 -10.52
N GLN A 126 1.93 1.77 -9.52
CA GLN A 126 2.96 2.81 -9.66
C GLN A 126 4.36 2.25 -9.85
N SER A 127 4.69 1.15 -9.18
CA SER A 127 5.98 0.46 -9.33
C SER A 127 6.13 -0.11 -10.75
N GLN A 128 5.10 -0.76 -11.30
CA GLN A 128 5.16 -1.27 -12.67
C GLN A 128 5.35 -0.15 -13.70
N LYS A 129 4.65 0.98 -13.55
CA LYS A 129 4.84 2.16 -14.40
C LYS A 129 6.29 2.67 -14.40
N ARG A 130 6.94 2.68 -13.23
CA ARG A 130 8.36 3.09 -13.12
C ARG A 130 9.29 2.12 -13.84
N ASN A 131 9.02 0.82 -13.76
CA ASN A 131 9.84 -0.20 -14.41
C ASN A 131 9.66 -0.18 -15.93
N ASN A 132 8.43 -0.02 -16.41
CA ASN A 132 8.13 0.05 -17.85
C ASN A 132 8.69 1.32 -18.52
N ASN A 133 8.95 2.38 -17.77
CA ASN A 133 9.56 3.61 -18.29
C ASN A 133 11.09 3.55 -18.37
N ARG A 134 11.72 2.48 -17.88
CA ARG A 134 13.18 2.29 -17.89
C ARG A 134 13.67 1.43 -19.06
N THR A 135 12.75 0.78 -19.76
CA THR A 135 12.98 -0.01 -20.98
C THR A 135 12.61 0.80 -22.21
#